data_AF-A0A955DRL0-F1
#
_entry.id   AF-A0A955DRL0-F1
#
_cell.length_a   1.000
_cell.length_b   1.000
_cell.length_c   1.000
_cell.angle_alpha   90.00
_cell.angle_beta   90.00
_cell.angle_gamma   90.00
#
_symmetry.space_group_name_H-M   'P 1'
#
loop_
_entity.id
_entity.type
_entity.pdbx_description
1 polymer ?
#
loop_
_entity_poly.entity_id
_entity_poly.type
_entity_poly.pdbx_seq_one_letter_code
_entity_poly.pdbx_strand_id
1 'polypeptide(L)'
;FKAYRVSALQRLRLTEPGYAFPLQFWVQAVAQHLRITEIPVRLIYNDLNRSFGGPLDDRDNRLRHYREVMHCELERQRALLPTRATTDIIRGCCG
;
A
#
# COMPACT_ATOMS: atom_id res chain seq x y z
N PHE A 1 -13.24 -2.65 -4.61
CA PHE A 1 -13.47 -1.90 -3.36
C PHE A 1 -12.81 -2.64 -2.20
N LYS A 2 -12.63 -2.00 -1.03
CA LYS A 2 -12.17 -2.64 0.21
C LYS A 2 -13.24 -2.46 1.28
N ALA A 3 -13.43 -3.46 2.13
CA ALA A 3 -14.29 -3.36 3.30
C ALA A 3 -13.52 -3.89 4.52
N TYR A 4 -13.64 -3.19 5.64
CA TYR A 4 -12.91 -3.52 6.86
C TYR A 4 -13.76 -3.19 8.09
N ARG A 5 -13.53 -3.93 9.18
CA ARG A 5 -14.12 -3.62 10.48
C ARG A 5 -13.47 -2.35 11.02
N VAL A 6 -14.25 -1.42 11.56
CA VAL A 6 -13.73 -0.17 12.16
C VAL A 6 -12.73 -0.46 13.28
N SER A 7 -12.98 -1.47 14.11
CA SER A 7 -12.05 -1.89 15.17
C SER A 7 -10.69 -2.37 14.65
N ALA A 8 -10.61 -2.85 13.40
CA ALA A 8 -9.33 -3.21 12.80
C ALA A 8 -8.50 -1.96 12.43
N LEU A 9 -9.15 -0.86 12.07
CA LEU A 9 -8.46 0.39 11.70
C LEU A 9 -7.72 1.02 12.87
N GLN A 10 -8.20 0.83 14.10
CA GLN A 10 -7.55 1.34 15.32
C GLN A 10 -6.14 0.79 15.52
N ARG A 11 -5.80 -0.33 14.87
CA ARG A 11 -4.47 -0.96 14.91
C ARG A 11 -3.54 -0.45 13.81
N LEU A 12 -4.05 0.35 12.88
CA LEU A 12 -3.32 0.87 11.74
C LEU A 12 -2.98 2.35 11.98
N ARG A 13 -1.79 2.77 11.55
CA ARG A 13 -1.33 4.15 11.53
C ARG A 13 -1.13 4.58 10.09
N LEU A 14 -2.26 4.83 9.40
CA LEU A 14 -2.26 5.17 7.98
C LEU A 14 -2.05 6.68 7.82
N THR A 15 -1.05 7.04 7.03
CA THR A 15 -0.60 8.42 6.83
C THR A 15 -0.44 8.80 5.36
N GLU A 16 -0.45 7.84 4.44
CA GLU A 16 -0.40 8.08 3.01
C GLU A 16 -1.76 8.59 2.50
N PRO A 17 -1.87 9.85 2.06
CA PRO A 17 -3.16 10.42 1.67
C PRO A 17 -3.51 10.14 0.18
N GLY A 18 -2.54 9.72 -0.63
CA GLY A 18 -2.66 9.65 -2.07
C GLY A 18 -2.90 8.25 -2.63
N TYR A 19 -2.66 8.12 -3.93
CA TYR A 19 -2.88 6.87 -4.67
C TYR A 19 -1.99 5.70 -4.20
N ALA A 20 -0.92 5.98 -3.44
CA ALA A 20 -0.08 4.95 -2.84
C ALA A 20 -0.65 4.37 -1.53
N PHE A 21 -1.75 4.91 -1.00
CA PHE A 21 -2.41 4.46 0.23
C PHE A 21 -2.57 2.93 0.32
N PRO A 22 -2.99 2.23 -0.76
CA PRO A 22 -3.12 0.78 -0.71
C PRO A 22 -1.84 0.06 -0.30
N LEU A 23 -0.67 0.59 -0.66
CA LEU A 23 0.61 -0.06 -0.39
C LEU A 23 0.99 0.06 1.09
N GLN A 24 0.77 1.24 1.69
CA GLN A 24 0.93 1.40 3.14
C GLN A 24 -0.06 0.49 3.90
N PHE A 25 -1.32 0.51 3.48
CA PHE A 25 -2.39 -0.26 4.11
C PHE A 25 -2.08 -1.76 4.15
N TRP A 26 -1.66 -2.35 3.03
CA TRP A 26 -1.44 -3.80 2.96
C TRP A 26 -0.27 -4.27 3.83
N VAL A 27 0.81 -3.49 3.88
CA VAL A 27 1.94 -3.82 4.74
C VAL A 27 1.51 -3.84 6.21
N GLN A 28 0.82 -2.79 6.68
CA GLN A 28 0.33 -2.76 8.06
C GLN A 28 -0.73 -3.81 8.34
N ALA A 29 -1.61 -4.13 7.38
CA ALA A 29 -2.61 -5.17 7.54
C ALA A 29 -1.97 -6.55 7.82
N VAL A 30 -0.89 -6.87 7.12
CA VAL A 30 -0.13 -8.10 7.34
C VAL A 30 0.63 -8.04 8.67
N ALA A 31 1.32 -6.94 8.95
CA ALA A 31 2.07 -6.73 10.20
C ALA A 31 1.17 -6.81 11.44
N GLN A 32 -0.09 -6.39 11.34
CA GLN A 32 -1.09 -6.45 12.42
C GLN A 32 -1.91 -7.75 12.41
N HIS A 33 -1.49 -8.76 11.63
CA HIS A 33 -2.15 -10.05 11.51
C HIS A 33 -3.67 -9.94 11.23
N LEU A 34 -4.06 -9.01 10.36
CA LEU A 34 -5.45 -8.92 9.92
C LEU A 34 -5.82 -10.13 9.07
N ARG A 35 -7.04 -10.66 9.24
CA ARG A 35 -7.58 -11.67 8.31
C ARG A 35 -8.00 -10.98 7.02
N ILE A 36 -7.38 -11.37 5.92
CA ILE A 36 -7.63 -10.86 4.58
C ILE A 36 -8.38 -11.92 3.78
N THR A 37 -9.40 -11.51 3.02
CA THR A 37 -10.16 -12.39 2.13
C THR A 37 -10.43 -11.65 0.84
N GLU A 38 -10.13 -12.28 -0.29
CA GLU A 38 -10.42 -11.77 -1.62
C GLU A 38 -11.77 -12.33 -2.08
N ILE A 39 -12.67 -11.44 -2.51
CA ILE A 39 -14.01 -11.81 -2.99
C ILE A 39 -14.11 -11.32 -4.43
N PRO A 40 -14.42 -12.20 -5.40
CA PRO A 40 -14.56 -11.80 -6.79
C PRO A 40 -15.75 -10.84 -6.96
N VAL A 41 -15.57 -9.83 -7.80
CA VAL A 41 -16.60 -8.83 -8.12
C VAL A 41 -16.65 -8.62 -9.63
N ARG A 42 -17.79 -8.18 -10.15
CA ARG A 42 -17.89 -7.77 -11.56
C ARG A 42 -16.93 -6.60 -11.84
N LEU A 43 -16.49 -6.46 -13.09
CA LEU A 43 -15.69 -5.31 -13.51
C LEU A 43 -16.49 -4.03 -13.27
N ILE A 44 -15.96 -3.14 -12.42
CA ILE A 44 -16.63 -1.91 -11.99
C ILE A 44 -16.03 -0.63 -12.60
N TYR A 45 -14.89 -0.72 -13.30
CA TYR A 45 -14.27 0.42 -13.97
C TYR A 45 -13.72 0.01 -15.34
N ASN A 46 -14.14 0.74 -16.37
CA ASN A 46 -13.54 0.72 -17.70
C ASN A 46 -13.46 2.17 -18.19
N ASP A 47 -12.46 2.90 -17.71
CA ASP A 47 -12.16 4.25 -18.19
C ASP A 47 -10.75 4.28 -18.75
N LEU A 48 -10.67 4.41 -20.08
CA LEU A 48 -9.43 4.47 -20.85
C LEU A 48 -8.76 5.86 -20.76
N ASN A 49 -9.49 6.88 -20.33
CA ASN A 49 -9.00 8.26 -20.22
C ASN A 49 -8.68 8.66 -18.77
N ARG A 50 -8.54 7.68 -17.87
CA ARG A 50 -8.26 7.98 -16.46
C ARG A 50 -6.95 8.77 -16.33
N SER A 51 -7.00 9.82 -15.50
CA SER A 51 -5.84 10.54 -15.01
C SER A 51 -5.72 10.32 -13.51
N PHE A 52 -4.49 10.16 -13.05
CA PHE A 52 -4.10 10.16 -11.63
C PHE A 52 -3.81 11.58 -11.13
N GLY A 53 -3.64 12.53 -12.04
CA GLY A 53 -3.36 13.93 -11.75
C GLY A 53 -1.87 14.22 -11.59
N GLY A 54 -1.42 15.31 -12.22
CA GLY A 54 -0.09 15.88 -12.03
C GLY A 54 1.03 14.87 -12.33
N PRO A 55 2.09 14.80 -11.50
CA PRO A 55 3.24 13.92 -11.74
C PRO A 55 2.88 12.43 -11.74
N LEU A 56 1.73 12.04 -11.17
CA LEU A 56 1.31 10.64 -11.12
C LEU A 56 0.71 10.15 -12.43
N ASP A 57 0.46 11.00 -13.43
CA ASP A 57 0.07 10.54 -14.75
C ASP A 57 1.22 9.82 -15.46
N ASP A 58 2.46 10.27 -15.23
CA ASP A 58 3.66 9.59 -15.67
C ASP A 58 3.81 8.22 -14.98
N ARG A 59 3.91 7.17 -15.80
CA ARG A 59 3.91 5.79 -15.32
C ARG A 59 5.11 5.49 -14.43
N ASP A 60 6.28 5.97 -14.81
CA ASP A 60 7.53 5.59 -14.17
C ASP A 60 7.70 6.34 -12.84
N ASN A 61 7.27 7.60 -12.77
CA ASN A 61 7.15 8.35 -11.53
C ASN A 61 6.13 7.72 -10.58
N ARG A 62 4.94 7.36 -11.08
CA ARG A 62 3.92 6.70 -10.26
C ARG A 62 4.39 5.37 -9.69
N LEU A 63 5.06 4.53 -10.50
CA LEU A 63 5.62 3.26 -10.05
C LEU A 63 6.71 3.46 -9.00
N ARG A 64 7.57 4.46 -9.17
CA ARG A 64 8.60 4.82 -8.19
C ARG A 64 7.97 5.24 -6.86
N HIS A 65 7.00 6.16 -6.89
CA HIS A 65 6.29 6.61 -5.69
C HIS A 65 5.61 5.44 -4.95
N TYR A 66 4.98 4.52 -5.70
CA TYR A 66 4.39 3.31 -5.15
C TYR A 66 5.42 2.42 -4.44
N ARG A 67 6.56 2.15 -5.09
CA ARG A 67 7.64 1.35 -4.50
C ARG A 67 8.23 2.03 -3.26
N GLU A 68 8.43 3.34 -3.30
CA GLU A 68 8.93 4.12 -2.17
C GLU A 68 8.01 3.98 -0.95
N VAL A 69 6.70 4.21 -1.11
CA VAL A 69 5.73 4.06 0.00
C VAL A 69 5.70 2.63 0.53
N MET A 70 5.71 1.63 -0.35
CA MET A 70 5.71 0.22 0.05
C MET A 70 6.97 -0.14 0.85
N HIS A 71 8.16 0.21 0.34
CA HIS A 71 9.42 -0.09 1.00
C HIS A 71 9.57 0.66 2.32
N CYS A 72 9.19 1.94 2.36
CA CYS A 72 9.11 2.72 3.58
C CYS A 72 8.26 2.02 4.66
N GLU A 73 7.10 1.51 4.28
CA GLU A 73 6.22 0.86 5.24
C GLU A 73 6.73 -0.52 5.66
N LEU A 74 7.34 -1.28 4.75
CA LEU A 74 7.99 -2.56 5.08
C LEU A 74 9.12 -2.35 6.09
N GLU A 75 9.91 -1.29 5.94
CA GLU A 75 10.92 -0.91 6.92
C GLU A 75 10.33 -0.52 8.27
N ARG A 76 9.29 0.33 8.28
CA ARG A 76 8.60 0.74 9.52
C ARG A 76 8.00 -0.44 10.28
N GLN A 77 7.48 -1.43 9.57
CA GLN A 77 6.84 -2.61 10.16
C GLN A 77 7.79 -3.80 10.30
N ARG A 78 9.10 -3.64 10.04
CA ARG A 78 10.10 -4.74 9.98
C ARG A 78 10.05 -5.66 11.19
N ALA A 79 9.87 -5.12 12.40
CA ALA A 79 9.83 -5.90 13.64
C ALA A 79 8.62 -6.86 13.75
N LEU A 80 7.55 -6.60 12.99
CA LEU A 80 6.30 -7.38 12.98
C LEU A 80 6.17 -8.25 11.72
N LEU A 81 7.16 -8.20 10.83
CA LEU A 81 7.14 -8.89 9.54
C LEU A 81 8.20 -9.99 9.51
N PRO A 82 8.01 -11.05 8.70
CA PRO A 82 9.06 -12.04 8.49
C PRO A 82 10.25 -11.39 7.79
N THR A 83 11.48 -11.81 8.12
CA THR A 83 12.72 -11.24 7.57
C THR A 83 12.74 -11.17 6.03
N ARG A 84 12.13 -12.16 5.36
CA ARG A 84 12.00 -12.19 3.89
C ARG A 84 11.23 -11.01 3.29
N ALA A 85 10.43 -10.31 4.08
CA ALA A 85 9.66 -9.15 3.63
C ALA A 85 10.54 -7.92 3.36
N THR A 86 11.77 -7.90 3.90
CA THR A 86 12.69 -6.76 3.79
C THR A 86 13.99 -7.06 3.04
N THR A 87 14.18 -8.29 2.55
CA THR A 87 15.46 -8.75 1.95
C THR A 87 15.88 -7.94 0.72
N ASP A 88 14.93 -7.55 -0.13
CA ASP A 88 15.20 -6.90 -1.42
C ASP A 88 14.80 -5.41 -1.44
N ILE A 89 14.76 -4.76 -0.28
CA ILE A 89 14.42 -3.34 -0.21
C ILE A 89 15.60 -2.52 -0.76
N ILE A 90 15.44 -2.04 -2.00
CA ILE A 90 16.47 -1.26 -2.73
C ILE A 90 16.57 0.18 -2.20
N ARG A 91 15.45 0.75 -1.74
CA ARG A 91 15.35 2.08 -1.11
C ARG A 91 14.26 2.03 -0.05
N GLY A 92 14.64 2.13 1.22
CA GLY A 92 13.71 2.33 2.34
C GLY A 92 13.35 3.80 2.52
N CYS A 93 12.72 4.11 3.65
CA CYS A 93 12.49 5.50 4.04
C CYS A 93 13.81 6.17 4.40
N CYS A 94 14.37 6.91 3.44
CA CYS A 94 15.40 7.92 3.69
C CYS A 94 14.77 9.29 3.43
N GLY A 95 15.12 10.26 4.28
CA GLY A 95 14.59 11.63 4.25
C GLY A 95 14.82 12.37 2.93
#